data_AF-E9NS16-F1
#
_entry.id   AF-E9NS16-F1
#
_cell.length_a   1.000
_cell.length_b   1.000
_cell.length_c   1.000
_cell.angle_alpha   90.00
_cell.angle_beta   90.00
_cell.angle_gamma   90.00
#
_symmetry.space_group_name_H-M   'P 1'
#
loop_
_entity.id
_entity.type
_entity.pdbx_description
1 polymer ?
#
loop_
_entity_poly.entity_id
_entity_poly.type
_entity_poly.pdbx_seq_one_letter_code
_entity_poly.pdbx_strand_id
1 'polypeptide(L)'
;LLATTSRFRELKLQHKEYLCVKAMILLNSNMYPLVTATQDADSSRKLAHLLNAVTDALVWVIAKSGISSQQQSMRLANLLMLLSHVRHASNKGMEHLLSMKCKNVVPVYDLLLEMLN
;
A
#
# COMPACT_ATOMS: atom_id res chain seq x y z
N LEU A 1 -2.03 -15.03 -1.69
CA LEU A 1 -2.73 -14.42 -0.53
C LEU A 1 -2.20 -14.93 0.80
N LEU A 2 -2.17 -16.25 1.04
CA LEU A 2 -1.68 -16.85 2.30
C LEU A 2 -0.25 -16.43 2.70
N ALA A 3 0.68 -16.29 1.75
CA ALA A 3 2.05 -15.84 2.02
C ALA A 3 2.12 -14.40 2.56
N THR A 4 1.26 -13.50 2.08
CA THR A 4 1.22 -12.10 2.51
C THR A 4 0.69 -12.00 3.94
N THR A 5 -0.41 -12.69 4.26
CA THR A 5 -0.95 -12.74 5.63
C THR A 5 0.01 -13.41 6.61
N SER A 6 0.76 -14.44 6.19
CA SER A 6 1.84 -15.02 7.01
C SER A 6 2.91 -14.00 7.34
N ARG A 7 3.37 -13.23 6.34
CA ARG A 7 4.41 -12.20 6.51
C ARG A 7 3.97 -11.09 7.48
N PHE A 8 2.72 -10.64 7.41
CA PHE A 8 2.17 -9.66 8.36
C PHE A 8 2.16 -10.19 9.80
N ARG A 9 1.81 -11.46 9.98
CA ARG A 9 1.79 -12.13 11.30
C ARG A 9 3.19 -12.36 11.85
N GLU A 10 4.13 -12.80 11.02
CA GLU A 10 5.55 -13.00 11.37
C GLU A 10 6.21 -11.69 11.78
N LEU A 11 5.88 -10.60 11.10
CA LEU A 11 6.40 -9.28 11.42
C LEU A 11 5.81 -8.68 12.70
N LYS A 12 4.77 -9.27 13.31
CA LYS A 12 4.10 -8.74 14.51
C LYS A 12 3.83 -7.23 14.38
N LEU A 13 3.20 -6.85 13.27
CA LEU A 13 2.97 -5.45 12.90
C LEU A 13 2.30 -4.70 14.05
N GLN A 14 2.91 -3.62 14.52
CA GLN A 14 2.30 -2.76 15.53
C GLN A 14 1.23 -1.89 14.88
N HIS A 15 0.20 -1.51 15.65
CA HIS A 15 -0.92 -0.73 15.13
C HIS A 15 -0.46 0.58 14.45
N LYS A 16 0.51 1.29 15.04
CA LYS A 16 1.04 2.54 14.47
C LYS A 16 1.81 2.30 13.17
N GLU A 17 2.61 1.23 13.08
CA GLU A 17 3.30 0.84 11.84
C GLU A 17 2.29 0.47 10.75
N TYR A 18 1.23 -0.25 11.11
CA TYR A 18 0.15 -0.61 10.19
C TYR A 18 -0.53 0.63 9.58
N LEU A 19 -0.85 1.64 10.40
CA LEU A 19 -1.46 2.88 9.91
C LEU A 19 -0.54 3.61 8.90
N CYS A 20 0.75 3.69 9.19
CA CYS A 20 1.73 4.27 8.25
C CYS A 20 1.77 3.48 6.93
N VAL A 21 1.92 2.16 6.99
CA VAL A 21 1.94 1.31 5.79
C VAL A 21 0.64 1.43 4.99
N LYS A 22 -0.52 1.47 5.65
CA LYS A 22 -1.83 1.67 5.00
C LYS A 22 -1.91 3.03 4.30
N ALA A 23 -1.43 4.10 4.93
CA ALA A 23 -1.35 5.41 4.30
C ALA A 23 -0.38 5.43 3.10
N MET A 24 0.78 4.78 3.23
CA MET A 24 1.73 4.64 2.11
C MET A 24 1.13 3.88 0.92
N ILE A 25 0.34 2.83 1.16
CA ILE A 25 -0.36 2.10 0.09
C ILE A 25 -1.28 3.04 -0.69
N LEU A 26 -2.11 3.83 0.03
CA LEU A 26 -3.03 4.80 -0.56
C LEU A 26 -2.32 5.90 -1.36
N LEU A 27 -1.21 6.42 -0.84
CA LEU A 27 -0.47 7.52 -1.47
C LEU A 27 0.41 7.03 -2.65
N ASN A 28 0.92 5.79 -2.59
CA ASN A 28 1.82 5.23 -3.61
C ASN A 28 1.08 4.55 -4.77
N SER A 29 -0.22 4.26 -4.64
CA SER A 29 -1.01 3.64 -5.72
C SER A 29 -1.29 4.56 -6.91
N ASN A 30 -1.23 5.88 -6.73
CA ASN A 30 -1.50 6.87 -7.79
C ASN A 30 -0.29 7.21 -8.68
N MET A 31 0.86 6.56 -8.48
CA MET A 31 2.07 6.79 -9.30
C MET A 31 2.07 5.99 -10.63
N TYR A 32 0.92 5.47 -11.06
CA TYR A 32 0.74 4.95 -12.42
C TYR A 32 0.22 6.08 -13.32
N PRO A 33 0.72 6.24 -14.55
CA PRO A 33 0.32 7.36 -15.40
C PRO A 33 -1.11 7.11 -15.90
N LEU A 34 -2.09 7.64 -15.17
CA LEU A 34 -3.38 7.95 -15.77
C LEU A 34 -3.16 9.13 -16.71
N VAL A 35 -3.70 8.99 -17.91
CA VAL A 35 -3.49 9.83 -19.10
C VAL A 35 -4.06 11.24 -18.86
N THR A 36 -3.36 12.09 -18.12
CA THR A 36 -3.63 13.54 -18.03
C THR A 36 -2.31 14.31 -17.91
N ALA A 37 -1.50 14.19 -18.97
CA ALA A 37 -0.34 15.05 -19.15
C ALA A 37 -0.82 16.50 -19.36
N THR A 38 -0.91 17.29 -18.29
CA THR A 38 -0.68 18.77 -18.27
C THR A 38 -0.96 19.45 -16.93
N GLN A 39 -1.69 18.85 -15.96
CA GLN A 39 -2.06 19.54 -14.70
C GLN A 39 -1.37 19.05 -13.41
N ASP A 40 -0.64 17.94 -13.42
CA ASP A 40 -0.35 17.18 -12.20
C ASP A 40 1.05 17.35 -11.57
N ALA A 41 1.81 18.38 -11.94
CA ALA A 41 3.14 18.59 -11.33
C ALA A 41 3.05 18.99 -9.85
N ASP A 42 2.13 19.89 -9.50
CA ASP A 42 1.97 20.36 -8.12
C ASP A 42 1.23 19.36 -7.22
N SER A 43 0.27 18.60 -7.77
CA SER A 43 -0.38 17.49 -7.07
C SER A 43 0.63 16.37 -6.78
N SER A 44 1.48 16.03 -7.75
CA SER A 44 2.56 15.05 -7.58
C SER A 44 3.58 15.49 -6.53
N ARG A 45 3.99 16.78 -6.51
CA ARG A 45 4.84 17.34 -5.45
C ARG A 45 4.19 17.22 -4.07
N LYS A 46 2.92 17.62 -3.94
CA LYS A 46 2.18 17.48 -2.67
C LYS A 46 2.09 16.02 -2.23
N LEU A 47 1.87 15.09 -3.17
CA LEU A 47 1.81 13.66 -2.89
C LEU A 47 3.17 13.13 -2.40
N ALA A 48 4.28 13.53 -3.04
CA ALA A 48 5.62 13.19 -2.62
C ALA A 48 5.93 13.74 -1.22
N HIS A 49 5.53 14.98 -0.92
CA HIS A 49 5.66 15.56 0.43
C HIS A 49 4.87 14.77 1.48
N LEU A 50 3.63 14.37 1.19
CA LEU A 50 2.84 13.53 2.10
C LEU A 50 3.48 12.16 2.32
N LEU A 51 3.99 11.54 1.26
CA LEU A 51 4.66 10.23 1.36
C LEU A 51 5.95 10.32 2.19
N ASN A 52 6.73 11.40 2.03
CA ASN A 52 7.88 11.67 2.88
C ASN A 52 7.47 11.85 4.35
N ALA A 53 6.44 12.66 4.62
CA ALA A 53 5.94 12.86 5.98
C ALA A 53 5.46 11.56 6.65
N VAL A 54 4.78 10.68 5.90
CA VAL A 54 4.37 9.35 6.40
C VAL A 54 5.58 8.44 6.61
N THR A 55 6.61 8.55 5.77
CA THR A 55 7.87 7.80 5.91
C THR A 55 8.62 8.24 7.17
N ASP A 56 8.72 9.54 7.41
CA ASP A 56 9.35 10.10 8.62
C ASP A 56 8.58 9.67 9.89
N ALA A 57 7.25 9.71 9.84
CA ALA A 57 6.41 9.21 10.92
C ALA A 57 6.63 7.71 11.19
N LEU A 58 6.77 6.89 10.13
CA LEU A 58 7.06 5.47 10.29
C LEU A 58 8.43 5.24 10.93
N VAL A 59 9.46 5.94 10.46
CA VAL A 59 10.82 5.88 11.05
C VAL A 59 10.77 6.27 12.53
N TRP A 60 10.04 7.33 12.87
CA TRP A 60 9.86 7.76 14.26
C TRP A 60 9.15 6.70 15.12
N VAL A 61 8.08 6.08 14.60
CA VAL A 61 7.38 4.98 15.29
C VAL A 61 8.33 3.81 15.54
N ILE A 62 9.13 3.42 14.54
CA ILE A 62 10.12 2.35 14.67
C ILE A 62 11.17 2.71 15.73
N ALA A 63 11.71 3.93 15.69
CA ALA A 63 12.71 4.41 16.64
C ALA A 63 12.18 4.41 18.10
N LYS A 64 10.90 4.70 18.29
CA LYS A 64 10.24 4.63 19.61
C LYS A 64 10.03 3.21 20.15
N SER A 65 10.29 2.18 19.35
CA SER A 65 10.16 0.77 19.75
C SER A 65 11.30 0.28 20.66
N GLY A 66 12.37 1.07 20.84
CA GLY A 66 13.51 0.70 21.70
C GLY A 66 14.49 -0.32 21.11
N ILE A 67 14.40 -0.59 19.79
CA ILE A 67 15.31 -1.51 19.08
C ILE A 67 16.57 -0.79 18.59
N SER A 68 17.66 -1.54 18.36
CA SER A 68 18.95 -0.96 17.93
C SER A 68 18.86 -0.33 16.53
N SER A 69 19.73 0.62 16.20
CA SER A 69 19.73 1.31 14.89
C SER A 69 19.76 0.34 13.70
N GLN A 70 20.56 -0.73 13.78
CA GLN A 70 20.58 -1.77 12.74
C GLN A 70 19.23 -2.50 12.62
N GLN A 71 18.59 -2.80 13.75
CA GLN A 71 17.25 -3.40 13.77
C GLN A 71 16.18 -2.43 13.23
N GLN A 72 16.31 -1.12 13.46
CA GLN A 72 15.40 -0.12 12.90
C GLN A 72 15.45 -0.12 11.37
N SER A 73 16.64 -0.11 10.78
CA SER A 73 16.81 -0.18 9.31
C SER A 73 16.24 -1.48 8.74
N MET A 74 16.51 -2.61 9.40
CA MET A 74 15.97 -3.91 8.98
C MET A 74 14.43 -3.94 9.11
N ARG A 75 13.88 -3.35 10.17
CA ARG A 75 12.43 -3.26 10.39
C ARG A 75 11.79 -2.42 9.29
N LEU A 76 12.34 -1.25 9.00
CA LEU A 76 11.86 -0.36 7.94
C LEU A 76 11.86 -1.08 6.59
N ALA A 77 12.96 -1.72 6.19
CA ALA A 77 13.05 -2.47 4.94
C ALA A 77 11.98 -3.57 4.84
N ASN A 78 11.78 -4.33 5.93
CA ASN A 78 10.76 -5.37 5.98
C ASN A 78 9.33 -4.82 5.83
N LEU A 79 9.03 -3.67 6.43
CA LEU A 79 7.72 -3.02 6.31
C LEU A 79 7.49 -2.48 4.89
N LEU A 80 8.52 -1.87 4.29
CA LEU A 80 8.43 -1.36 2.91
C LEU A 80 8.27 -2.49 1.87
N MET A 81 8.87 -3.66 2.11
CA MET A 81 8.63 -4.85 1.27
C MET A 81 7.17 -5.31 1.27
N LEU A 82 6.37 -4.99 2.29
CA LEU A 82 4.94 -5.32 2.28
C LEU A 82 4.20 -4.57 1.18
N LEU A 83 4.64 -3.36 0.82
CA LEU A 83 4.02 -2.55 -0.23
C LEU A 83 4.06 -3.26 -1.58
N SER A 84 5.17 -3.92 -1.92
CA SER A 84 5.31 -4.66 -3.19
C SER A 84 4.44 -5.91 -3.21
N HIS A 85 4.35 -6.64 -2.09
CA HIS A 85 3.48 -7.80 -1.96
C HIS A 85 2.00 -7.43 -2.07
N VAL A 86 1.59 -6.33 -1.44
CA VAL A 86 0.22 -5.82 -1.54
C VAL A 86 -0.08 -5.40 -2.98
N ARG A 87 0.82 -4.66 -3.64
CA ARG A 87 0.66 -4.28 -5.05
C ARG A 87 0.51 -5.51 -5.95
N HIS A 88 1.35 -6.53 -5.78
CA HIS A 88 1.27 -7.75 -6.58
C HIS A 88 -0.07 -8.48 -6.38
N ALA A 89 -0.50 -8.63 -5.13
CA ALA A 89 -1.78 -9.26 -4.81
C ALA A 89 -2.96 -8.46 -5.39
N SER A 90 -2.92 -7.13 -5.29
CA SER A 90 -3.92 -6.23 -5.86
C SER A 90 -4.00 -6.36 -7.39
N ASN A 91 -2.85 -6.39 -8.08
CA ASN A 91 -2.81 -6.52 -9.53
C ASN A 91 -3.42 -7.85 -9.98
N LYS A 92 -3.06 -8.96 -9.34
CA LYS A 92 -3.68 -10.27 -9.62
C LYS A 92 -5.19 -10.30 -9.32
N GLY A 93 -5.62 -9.64 -8.24
CA GLY A 93 -7.04 -9.47 -7.94
C GLY A 93 -7.78 -8.72 -9.04
N MET A 94 -7.19 -7.62 -9.53
CA MET A 94 -7.74 -6.81 -10.62
C MET A 94 -7.81 -7.57 -11.94
N GLU A 95 -6.76 -8.32 -12.31
CA GLU A 95 -6.76 -9.20 -13.49
C GLU A 95 -7.88 -10.25 -13.41
N HIS A 96 -8.07 -10.84 -12.22
CA HIS A 96 -9.15 -11.79 -12.00
C HIS A 96 -10.53 -11.14 -12.11
N LEU A 97 -10.74 -9.96 -11.51
CA LEU A 97 -12.00 -9.22 -11.62
C LEU A 97 -12.31 -8.86 -13.07
N LEU A 98 -11.30 -8.45 -13.84
CA LEU A 98 -11.44 -8.20 -15.28
C LEU A 98 -11.83 -9.48 -16.04
N SER A 99 -11.21 -10.62 -15.73
CA SER A 99 -11.57 -11.91 -16.32
C SER A 99 -13.02 -12.31 -16.02
N MET A 100 -13.49 -12.09 -14.78
CA MET A 100 -14.88 -12.36 -14.39
C MET A 100 -15.87 -11.44 -15.11
N LYS A 101 -15.53 -10.15 -15.27
CA LYS A 101 -16.29 -9.20 -16.07
C LYS A 101 -16.46 -9.70 -17.49
N CYS A 102 -15.37 -10.09 -18.16
CA CYS A 102 -15.40 -10.56 -19.54
C CYS A 102 -16.20 -11.86 -19.73
N LYS A 103 -16.26 -12.70 -18.70
CA LYS A 103 -17.02 -13.96 -18.70
C LYS A 103 -18.47 -13.80 -18.22
N ASN A 104 -18.91 -12.58 -17.89
CA ASN A 104 -20.22 -12.27 -17.28
C ASN A 104 -20.55 -13.13 -16.04
N VAL A 105 -19.53 -13.53 -15.28
CA VAL A 105 -19.70 -14.41 -14.11
C VAL A 105 -20.28 -13.65 -12.92
N VAL A 106 -20.03 -12.34 -12.82
CA VAL A 106 -20.55 -11.45 -11.77
C VAL A 106 -20.77 -10.05 -12.37
N PRO A 107 -21.85 -9.33 -11.99
CA PRO A 107 -21.99 -7.91 -12.30
C PRO A 107 -20.93 -7.10 -11.52
N VAL A 108 -19.77 -6.91 -12.14
CA VAL A 108 -18.62 -6.23 -11.52
C VAL A 108 -18.95 -4.80 -11.08
N TYR A 109 -19.91 -4.13 -11.72
CA TYR A 109 -20.38 -2.82 -11.30
C TYR A 109 -21.04 -2.85 -9.92
N ASP A 110 -21.98 -3.78 -9.70
CA ASP A 110 -22.68 -3.92 -8.42
C ASP A 110 -21.71 -4.33 -7.31
N LEU A 111 -20.77 -5.23 -7.62
CA LEU A 111 -19.70 -5.63 -6.69
C LEU A 111 -18.81 -4.45 -6.28
N LEU A 112 -18.42 -3.59 -7.23
CA LEU A 112 -17.61 -2.41 -6.93
C LEU A 112 -18.41 -1.35 -6.16
N LEU A 113 -19.70 -1.21 -6.44
CA LEU A 113 -20.59 -0.33 -5.69
C LEU A 113 -20.71 -0.78 -4.22
N GLU A 114 -20.83 -2.10 -4.00
CA GLU A 114 -20.88 -2.71 -2.67
C GLU A 114 -19.55 -2.52 -1.90
N MET A 115 -18.41 -2.50 -2.59
CA MET A 115 -17.11 -2.22 -1.98
C MET A 115 -16.89 -0.75 -1.58
N LEU A 116 -17.71 0.17 -2.11
CA LEU A 116 -17.62 1.62 -1.83
C LEU A 116 -18.63 2.08 -0.77
N ASN A 117 -19.65 1.27 -0.47
CA ASN A 117 -20.62 1.48 0.62
C ASN A 117 -20.10 0.95 1.95
#